data_AF-A0A959CI86-F1
#
_entry.id   AF-A0A959CI86-F1
#
_cell.length_a   1.000
_cell.length_b   1.000
_cell.length_c   1.000
_cell.angle_alpha   90.00
_cell.angle_beta   90.00
_cell.angle_gamma   90.00
#
_symmetry.space_group_name_H-M   'P 1'
#
loop_
_entity.id
_entity.type
_entity.pdbx_description
1 polymer ?
#
loop_
_entity_poly.entity_id
_entity_poly.type
_entity_poly.pdbx_seq_one_letter_code
_entity_poly.pdbx_strand_id
1 'polypeptide(L)'
;MKIRFFFSLMAFLLAAATAFGQLTVRVTDIPADTPPDDDIYIAGNFNGWDSGNSAYILENLGGEVFEITLGLSPGTLMFKFTRGSWQTVEGNADGGFLPDRTYAYAGGADTLELQILSWEGSSSTAQPNVSVISYDFYIPQLNRNRKIWIYLPPDYEASGRDYPVLYMQDGQNVFDQATAFAGEWQVDEALNELFDEGDEGVIVVAIDNGGAARIEEYT
;
A
#
# COMPACT_ATOMS: atom_id res chain seq x y z
N MET A 1 -46.41 71.71 5.49
CA MET A 1 -45.38 71.13 4.59
C MET A 1 -44.37 70.38 5.47
N LYS A 2 -44.48 69.04 5.57
CA LYS A 2 -43.63 68.19 6.43
C LYS A 2 -42.57 67.53 5.55
N ILE A 3 -41.28 67.83 5.77
CA ILE A 3 -40.17 67.13 5.13
C ILE A 3 -39.68 66.07 6.12
N ARG A 4 -39.87 64.80 5.78
CA ARG A 4 -39.35 63.64 6.51
C ARG A 4 -38.00 63.27 5.88
N PHE A 5 -36.91 63.41 6.62
CA PHE A 5 -35.62 62.82 6.25
C PHE A 5 -35.66 61.32 6.58
N PHE A 6 -35.57 60.47 5.55
CA PHE A 6 -35.38 59.04 5.70
C PHE A 6 -33.88 58.75 5.81
N PHE A 7 -33.48 58.14 6.93
CA PHE A 7 -32.16 57.53 7.11
C PHE A 7 -32.06 56.30 6.19
N SER A 8 -30.98 56.21 5.41
CA SER A 8 -30.56 54.95 4.78
C SER A 8 -29.15 54.62 5.28
N LEU A 9 -29.08 53.71 6.24
CA LEU A 9 -27.83 53.13 6.73
C LEU A 9 -27.53 51.91 5.85
N MET A 10 -26.61 52.06 4.90
CA MET A 10 -26.15 50.95 4.06
C MET A 10 -25.10 50.15 4.84
N ALA A 11 -25.50 49.01 5.40
CA ALA A 11 -24.59 48.08 6.05
C ALA A 11 -23.79 47.31 4.99
N PHE A 12 -22.48 47.57 4.93
CA PHE A 12 -21.54 46.80 4.11
C PHE A 12 -21.21 45.51 4.86
N LEU A 13 -21.79 44.38 4.45
CA LEU A 13 -21.45 43.07 5.00
C LEU A 13 -20.15 42.61 4.32
N LEU A 14 -19.01 42.80 4.99
CA LEU A 14 -17.73 42.25 4.54
C LEU A 14 -17.74 40.74 4.83
N ALA A 15 -18.11 39.92 3.85
CA ALA A 15 -17.92 38.48 3.94
C ALA A 15 -16.41 38.20 3.87
N ALA A 16 -15.79 37.90 5.02
CA ALA A 16 -14.44 37.37 5.05
C ALA A 16 -14.48 35.97 4.44
N ALA A 17 -14.09 35.85 3.18
CA ALA A 17 -13.80 34.55 2.60
C ALA A 17 -12.56 34.00 3.32
N THR A 18 -12.76 33.00 4.18
CA THR A 18 -11.65 32.20 4.67
C THR A 18 -11.07 31.46 3.47
N ALA A 19 -9.94 31.95 2.95
CA ALA A 19 -9.14 31.18 2.03
C ALA A 19 -8.61 29.98 2.81
N PHE A 20 -9.23 28.81 2.62
CA PHE A 20 -8.62 27.56 3.05
C PHE A 20 -7.32 27.41 2.27
N GLY A 21 -6.23 27.09 2.98
CA GLY A 21 -5.01 26.68 2.30
C GLY A 21 -5.33 25.52 1.35
N GLN A 22 -4.76 25.56 0.16
CA GLN A 22 -4.89 24.51 -0.83
C GLN A 22 -3.52 23.88 -1.01
N LEU A 23 -3.41 22.59 -0.70
CA LEU A 23 -2.24 21.82 -1.06
C LEU A 23 -2.53 21.12 -2.38
N THR A 24 -1.74 21.45 -3.39
CA THR A 24 -1.72 20.72 -4.66
C THR A 24 -0.71 19.59 -4.54
N VAL A 25 -1.16 18.34 -4.66
CA VAL A 25 -0.27 17.17 -4.78
C VAL A 25 -0.18 16.82 -6.26
N ARG A 26 1.04 16.89 -6.80
CA ARG A 26 1.33 16.60 -8.20
C ARG A 26 2.25 15.40 -8.31
N VAL A 27 1.84 14.41 -9.08
CA VAL A 27 2.68 13.31 -9.53
C VAL A 27 3.25 13.71 -10.89
N THR A 28 4.58 13.74 -11.00
CA THR A 28 5.28 14.15 -12.23
C THR A 28 5.75 12.98 -13.08
N ASP A 29 5.68 11.76 -12.55
CA ASP A 29 6.14 10.53 -13.19
C ASP A 29 5.44 9.32 -12.56
N ILE A 30 5.10 8.33 -13.38
CA ILE A 30 4.45 7.07 -12.97
C ILE A 30 5.14 5.86 -13.60
N PRO A 31 5.03 4.65 -13.01
CA PRO A 31 5.66 3.46 -13.56
C PRO A 31 5.13 3.12 -14.96
N ALA A 32 6.02 2.72 -15.88
CA ALA A 32 5.65 2.43 -17.27
C ALA A 32 4.70 1.22 -17.43
N ASP A 33 4.62 0.35 -16.43
CA ASP A 33 3.70 -0.79 -16.35
C ASP A 33 2.33 -0.42 -15.75
N THR A 34 2.08 0.87 -15.47
CA THR A 34 0.76 1.37 -15.07
C THR A 34 -0.24 1.16 -16.22
N PRO A 35 -1.35 0.43 -16.01
CA PRO A 35 -2.37 0.28 -17.05
C PRO A 35 -2.93 1.65 -17.47
N PRO A 36 -3.11 1.92 -18.77
CA PRO A 36 -3.46 3.24 -19.26
C PRO A 36 -4.87 3.72 -18.86
N ASP A 37 -5.75 2.79 -18.50
CA ASP A 37 -7.12 3.06 -18.09
C ASP A 37 -7.29 3.13 -16.56
N ASP A 38 -6.21 2.94 -15.80
CA ASP A 38 -6.26 2.99 -14.34
C ASP A 38 -6.24 4.44 -13.82
N ASP A 39 -7.18 4.75 -12.94
CA ASP A 39 -7.17 5.99 -12.16
C ASP A 39 -6.10 5.92 -11.06
N ILE A 40 -5.44 7.05 -10.78
CA ILE A 40 -4.50 7.20 -9.66
C ILE A 40 -5.23 7.86 -8.49
N TYR A 41 -5.24 7.19 -7.34
CA TYR A 41 -5.88 7.66 -6.11
C TYR A 41 -4.81 8.08 -5.11
N ILE A 42 -5.14 9.06 -4.27
CA ILE A 42 -4.39 9.35 -3.04
C ILE A 42 -5.22 8.96 -1.82
N ALA A 43 -4.64 8.19 -0.92
CA ALA A 43 -5.28 7.77 0.32
C ALA A 43 -4.40 8.10 1.52
N GLY A 44 -4.99 8.62 2.59
CA GLY A 44 -4.24 9.10 3.73
C GLY A 44 -5.10 9.47 4.93
N ASN A 45 -4.48 10.07 5.93
CA ASN A 45 -5.17 10.48 7.15
C ASN A 45 -6.32 11.48 6.93
N PHE A 46 -6.32 12.21 5.80
CA PHE A 46 -7.36 13.17 5.44
C PHE A 46 -8.61 12.56 4.79
N ASN A 47 -8.57 11.29 4.36
CA ASN A 47 -9.73 10.59 3.78
C ASN A 47 -10.08 9.29 4.53
N GLY A 48 -9.46 9.06 5.70
CA GLY A 48 -9.68 7.84 6.49
C GLY A 48 -9.02 6.60 5.90
N TRP A 49 -7.96 6.75 5.09
CA TRP A 49 -7.26 5.65 4.42
C TRP A 49 -8.14 4.83 3.49
N ASP A 50 -9.09 5.49 2.83
CA ASP A 50 -9.92 4.87 1.79
C ASP A 50 -9.18 4.91 0.44
N SER A 51 -8.59 3.78 0.04
CA SER A 51 -7.77 3.63 -1.18
C SER A 51 -8.54 3.76 -2.49
N GLY A 52 -9.87 3.57 -2.46
CA GLY A 52 -10.72 3.59 -3.66
C GLY A 52 -11.66 4.78 -3.72
N ASN A 53 -11.42 5.82 -2.92
CA ASN A 53 -12.35 6.93 -2.81
C ASN A 53 -12.31 7.81 -4.06
N SER A 54 -13.40 7.82 -4.84
CA SER A 54 -13.48 8.57 -6.10
C SER A 54 -13.36 10.09 -5.95
N ALA A 55 -13.53 10.65 -4.74
CA ALA A 55 -13.28 12.07 -4.48
C ALA A 55 -11.79 12.43 -4.40
N TYR A 56 -10.91 11.42 -4.38
CA TYR A 56 -9.47 11.55 -4.23
C TYR A 56 -8.69 10.95 -5.42
N ILE A 57 -9.35 10.87 -6.59
CA ILE A 57 -8.69 10.57 -7.87
C ILE A 57 -7.91 11.82 -8.30
N LEU A 58 -6.66 11.63 -8.71
CA LEU A 58 -5.86 12.68 -9.33
C LEU A 58 -6.33 12.91 -10.77
N GLU A 59 -6.50 14.17 -11.14
CA GLU A 59 -6.78 14.58 -12.50
C GLU A 59 -5.56 14.35 -13.39
N ASN A 60 -5.74 13.64 -14.51
CA ASN A 60 -4.71 13.46 -15.53
C ASN A 60 -4.58 14.74 -16.37
N LEU A 61 -3.45 15.44 -16.25
CA LEU A 61 -3.17 16.68 -16.97
C LEU A 61 -2.54 16.45 -18.36
N GLY A 62 -2.38 15.19 -18.75
CA GLY A 62 -1.73 14.75 -19.99
C GLY A 62 -0.27 14.35 -19.80
N GLY A 63 0.19 13.40 -20.61
CA GLY A 63 1.49 12.76 -20.39
C GLY A 63 1.47 11.85 -19.16
N GLU A 64 2.49 11.96 -18.31
CA GLU A 64 2.64 11.20 -17.05
C GLU A 64 2.34 12.07 -15.81
N VAL A 65 1.69 13.23 -16.01
CA VAL A 65 1.45 14.22 -14.95
C VAL A 65 0.02 14.14 -14.44
N PHE A 66 -0.12 13.93 -13.13
CA PHE A 66 -1.41 13.82 -12.43
C PHE A 66 -1.45 14.79 -11.25
N GLU A 67 -2.61 15.35 -10.92
CA GLU A 67 -2.73 16.34 -9.86
C GLU A 67 -4.05 16.26 -9.08
N ILE A 68 -3.98 16.54 -7.77
CA ILE A 68 -5.18 16.80 -6.96
C ILE A 68 -4.95 17.98 -6.02
N THR A 69 -5.97 18.81 -5.85
CA THR A 69 -5.96 19.90 -4.86
C THR A 69 -6.76 19.51 -3.62
N LEU A 70 -6.10 19.50 -2.47
CA LEU A 70 -6.67 19.13 -1.19
C LEU A 70 -6.89 20.38 -0.32
N GLY A 71 -8.13 20.56 0.14
CA GLY A 71 -8.47 21.59 1.12
C GLY A 71 -8.20 21.11 2.54
N LEU A 72 -6.97 21.30 3.03
CA LEU A 72 -6.51 20.76 4.31
C LEU A 72 -6.20 21.85 5.33
N SER A 73 -6.27 21.48 6.62
CA SER A 73 -5.69 22.30 7.69
C SER A 73 -4.18 22.04 7.79
N PRO A 74 -3.38 22.99 8.28
CA PRO A 74 -1.97 22.75 8.58
C PRO A 74 -1.79 21.52 9.48
N GLY A 75 -0.77 20.72 9.20
CA GLY A 75 -0.51 19.49 9.93
C GLY A 75 0.36 18.51 9.15
N THR A 76 0.58 17.34 9.74
CA THR A 76 1.30 16.24 9.10
C THR A 76 0.32 15.43 8.27
N LEU A 77 0.54 15.40 6.96
CA LEU A 77 -0.10 14.45 6.06
C LEU A 77 0.68 13.14 6.11
N MET A 78 -0.07 12.05 6.19
CA MET A 78 0.43 10.70 5.94
C MET A 78 -0.43 10.12 4.83
N PHE A 79 0.18 9.65 3.75
CA PHE A 79 -0.55 9.19 2.57
C PHE A 79 0.24 8.22 1.70
N LYS A 80 -0.48 7.57 0.79
CA LYS A 80 0.04 6.69 -0.26
C LYS A 80 -0.76 6.90 -1.55
N PHE A 81 -0.16 6.56 -2.67
CA PHE A 81 -0.85 6.41 -3.95
C PHE A 81 -1.29 4.98 -4.20
N THR A 82 -2.43 4.80 -4.85
CA THR A 82 -2.93 3.49 -5.28
C THR A 82 -3.61 3.58 -6.63
N ARG A 83 -3.84 2.43 -7.28
CA ARG A 83 -4.75 2.32 -8.43
C ARG A 83 -6.14 1.82 -8.00
N GLY A 84 -6.67 2.40 -6.93
CA GLY A 84 -8.02 2.13 -6.42
C GLY A 84 -8.12 1.06 -5.33
N SER A 85 -7.01 0.40 -4.96
CA SER A 85 -6.99 -0.62 -3.90
C SER A 85 -5.62 -0.73 -3.24
N TRP A 86 -5.57 -1.25 -2.01
CA TRP A 86 -4.31 -1.54 -1.34
C TRP A 86 -3.47 -2.63 -2.05
N GLN A 87 -4.10 -3.48 -2.86
CA GLN A 87 -3.41 -4.46 -3.71
C GLN A 87 -2.69 -3.82 -4.90
N THR A 88 -2.96 -2.54 -5.18
CA THR A 88 -2.36 -1.77 -6.27
C THR A 88 -1.68 -0.50 -5.75
N VAL A 89 -1.16 -0.57 -4.53
CA VAL A 89 -0.46 0.53 -3.84
C VAL A 89 0.92 0.77 -4.46
N GLU A 90 1.40 2.01 -4.38
CA GLU A 90 2.76 2.35 -4.77
C GLU A 90 3.82 1.60 -3.94
N GLY A 91 4.92 1.24 -4.60
CA GLY A 91 6.08 0.59 -3.99
C GLY A 91 7.35 1.44 -4.03
N ASN A 92 8.41 0.89 -3.45
CA ASN A 92 9.76 1.43 -3.52
C ASN A 92 10.37 1.21 -4.93
N ALA A 93 11.62 1.60 -5.16
CA ALA A 93 12.22 1.52 -6.50
C ALA A 93 12.25 0.10 -7.11
N ASP A 94 12.17 -0.95 -6.29
CA ASP A 94 12.30 -2.34 -6.70
C ASP A 94 10.95 -3.08 -6.81
N GLY A 95 9.81 -2.42 -6.58
CA GLY A 95 8.51 -3.09 -6.51
C GLY A 95 8.12 -3.55 -5.11
N GLY A 96 8.92 -3.23 -4.09
CA GLY A 96 8.69 -3.65 -2.72
C GLY A 96 7.96 -2.63 -1.85
N PHE A 97 7.78 -2.97 -0.58
CA PHE A 97 7.07 -2.11 0.37
C PHE A 97 7.66 -0.70 0.45
N LEU A 98 6.79 0.31 0.41
CA LEU A 98 7.13 1.69 0.69
C LEU A 98 6.39 2.16 1.95
N PRO A 99 7.05 2.74 2.97
CA PRO A 99 6.33 3.35 4.09
C PRO A 99 5.43 4.52 3.65
N ASP A 100 4.47 4.90 4.50
CA ASP A 100 3.62 6.06 4.26
C ASP A 100 4.44 7.32 3.98
N ARG A 101 4.11 8.03 2.89
CA ARG A 101 4.68 9.33 2.60
C ARG A 101 4.24 10.30 3.68
N THR A 102 5.19 11.09 4.18
CA THR A 102 4.92 12.08 5.23
C THR A 102 5.25 13.47 4.72
N TYR A 103 4.35 14.42 4.91
CA TYR A 103 4.55 15.81 4.52
C TYR A 103 4.02 16.78 5.59
N ALA A 104 4.86 17.71 6.04
CA ALA A 104 4.48 18.73 7.02
C ALA A 104 3.92 19.96 6.29
N TYR A 105 2.60 20.02 6.16
CA TYR A 105 1.92 21.13 5.49
C TYR A 105 1.71 22.31 6.44
N ALA A 106 2.27 23.46 6.09
CA ALA A 106 2.22 24.67 6.91
C ALA A 106 0.91 25.48 6.75
N GLY A 107 0.03 25.11 5.80
CA GLY A 107 -1.12 25.90 5.38
C GLY A 107 -0.80 26.84 4.22
N GLY A 108 -1.84 27.46 3.66
CA GLY A 108 -1.72 28.37 2.50
C GLY A 108 -1.68 27.62 1.16
N ALA A 109 -1.37 28.32 0.08
CA ALA A 109 -1.19 27.66 -1.21
C ALA A 109 0.20 27.02 -1.26
N ASP A 110 0.27 25.73 -1.56
CA ASP A 110 1.52 24.98 -1.70
C ASP A 110 1.39 23.89 -2.76
N THR A 111 2.51 23.47 -3.35
CA THR A 111 2.56 22.37 -4.32
C THR A 111 3.62 21.36 -3.90
N LEU A 112 3.19 20.12 -3.69
CA LEU A 112 4.03 18.97 -3.41
C LEU A 112 4.19 18.14 -4.68
N GLU A 113 5.37 18.16 -5.29
CA GLU A 113 5.71 17.34 -6.47
C GLU A 113 6.37 16.03 -6.04
N LEU A 114 5.90 14.91 -6.60
CA LEU A 114 6.31 13.55 -6.26
C LEU A 114 6.39 12.68 -7.52
N GLN A 115 7.12 11.56 -7.42
CA GLN A 115 7.12 10.49 -8.42
C GLN A 115 6.61 9.20 -7.78
N ILE A 116 5.87 8.39 -8.55
CA ILE A 116 5.52 7.02 -8.18
C ILE A 116 6.55 6.11 -8.87
N LEU A 117 7.37 5.40 -8.08
CA LEU A 117 8.52 4.65 -8.61
C LEU A 117 8.13 3.29 -9.16
N SER A 118 7.24 2.59 -8.45
CA SER A 118 6.70 1.30 -8.84
C SER A 118 5.30 1.10 -8.24
N TRP A 119 4.66 -0.02 -8.60
CA TRP A 119 3.57 -0.60 -7.83
C TRP A 119 4.10 -1.76 -6.98
N GLU A 120 3.58 -1.95 -5.77
CA GLU A 120 3.95 -3.10 -4.95
C GLU A 120 3.57 -4.40 -5.65
N GLY A 121 4.50 -5.36 -5.62
CA GLY A 121 4.33 -6.70 -6.17
C GLY A 121 4.48 -6.82 -7.68
N SER A 122 5.15 -5.86 -8.34
CA SER A 122 5.54 -5.95 -9.74
C SER A 122 6.66 -6.97 -10.02
N SER A 123 7.38 -7.43 -8.99
CA SER A 123 8.49 -8.39 -9.07
C SER A 123 8.42 -9.39 -7.90
N SER A 124 8.71 -10.65 -8.18
CA SER A 124 8.81 -11.69 -7.15
C SER A 124 10.20 -11.68 -6.54
N THR A 125 10.27 -11.79 -5.22
CA THR A 125 11.52 -11.85 -4.44
C THR A 125 11.85 -13.28 -3.99
N ALA A 126 10.89 -14.19 -4.04
CA ALA A 126 11.02 -15.56 -3.58
C ALA A 126 12.27 -16.27 -4.12
N GLN A 127 13.03 -16.86 -3.20
CA GLN A 127 14.24 -17.61 -3.51
C GLN A 127 13.92 -18.90 -4.30
N PRO A 128 14.85 -19.45 -5.10
CA PRO A 128 14.60 -20.62 -5.95
C PRO A 128 14.16 -21.88 -5.21
N ASN A 129 14.43 -21.97 -3.91
CA ASN A 129 14.05 -23.05 -3.01
C ASN A 129 12.70 -22.84 -2.31
N VAL A 130 11.94 -21.82 -2.72
CA VAL A 130 10.53 -21.61 -2.34
C VAL A 130 9.62 -22.11 -3.45
N SER A 131 8.55 -22.81 -3.08
CA SER A 131 7.52 -23.23 -4.03
C SER A 131 6.14 -23.37 -3.40
N VAL A 132 5.09 -23.38 -4.22
CA VAL A 132 3.72 -23.65 -3.78
C VAL A 132 3.45 -25.15 -3.92
N ILE A 133 3.14 -25.81 -2.80
CA ILE A 133 2.84 -27.26 -2.80
C ILE A 133 1.35 -27.56 -2.98
N SER A 134 0.48 -26.59 -2.70
CA SER A 134 -0.95 -26.68 -2.99
C SER A 134 -1.55 -25.28 -3.09
N TYR A 135 -2.41 -25.05 -4.08
CA TYR A 135 -3.16 -23.80 -4.20
C TYR A 135 -4.52 -23.85 -3.51
N ASP A 136 -5.02 -25.05 -3.23
CA ASP A 136 -6.40 -25.32 -2.85
C ASP A 136 -6.49 -26.42 -1.77
N PHE A 137 -5.57 -26.40 -0.81
CA PHE A 137 -5.54 -27.37 0.28
C PHE A 137 -6.81 -27.26 1.13
N TYR A 138 -7.66 -28.28 1.06
CA TYR A 138 -8.94 -28.28 1.76
C TYR A 138 -8.74 -28.43 3.29
N ILE A 139 -9.23 -27.45 4.04
CA ILE A 139 -9.25 -27.45 5.50
C ILE A 139 -10.67 -27.76 6.02
N PRO A 140 -10.99 -29.04 6.31
CA PRO A 140 -12.37 -29.48 6.55
C PRO A 140 -13.01 -28.86 7.79
N GLN A 141 -12.21 -28.47 8.79
CA GLN A 141 -12.69 -27.84 10.02
C GLN A 141 -13.38 -26.49 9.75
N LEU A 142 -12.95 -25.80 8.68
CA LEU A 142 -13.47 -24.49 8.31
C LEU A 142 -14.18 -24.49 6.94
N ASN A 143 -14.33 -25.66 6.32
CA ASN A 143 -14.96 -25.90 5.02
C ASN A 143 -14.50 -24.89 3.94
N ARG A 144 -13.18 -24.76 3.77
CA ARG A 144 -12.54 -23.82 2.84
C ARG A 144 -11.17 -24.34 2.37
N ASN A 145 -10.54 -23.67 1.41
CA ASN A 145 -9.26 -24.08 0.82
C ASN A 145 -8.15 -23.07 1.09
N ARG A 146 -6.90 -23.50 1.28
CA ARG A 146 -5.74 -22.62 1.51
C ARG A 146 -4.61 -22.91 0.54
N LYS A 147 -3.93 -21.83 0.12
CA LYS A 147 -2.65 -21.92 -0.55
C LYS A 147 -1.57 -22.21 0.49
N ILE A 148 -0.73 -23.20 0.19
CA ILE A 148 0.35 -23.67 1.05
C ILE A 148 1.67 -23.53 0.29
N TRP A 149 2.60 -22.82 0.90
CA TRP A 149 3.95 -22.64 0.43
C TRP A 149 4.91 -23.55 1.20
N ILE A 150 6.04 -23.84 0.57
CA ILE A 150 7.16 -24.52 1.21
C ILE A 150 8.46 -23.80 0.86
N TYR A 151 9.32 -23.64 1.87
CA TYR A 151 10.75 -23.38 1.72
C TYR A 151 11.51 -24.64 2.12
N LEU A 152 12.51 -25.00 1.32
CA LEU A 152 13.41 -26.12 1.59
C LEU A 152 14.83 -25.60 1.80
N PRO A 153 15.59 -26.10 2.80
CA PRO A 153 17.00 -25.72 2.96
C PRO A 153 17.82 -25.94 1.68
N PRO A 154 18.85 -25.10 1.41
CA PRO A 154 19.59 -25.14 0.14
C PRO A 154 20.16 -26.51 -0.26
N ASP A 155 20.48 -27.38 0.71
CA ASP A 155 21.03 -28.72 0.47
C ASP A 155 20.00 -29.86 0.53
N TYR A 156 18.71 -29.57 0.70
CA TYR A 156 17.65 -30.56 0.97
C TYR A 156 17.66 -31.75 -0.01
N GLU A 157 17.73 -31.48 -1.31
CA GLU A 157 17.70 -32.51 -2.36
C GLU A 157 18.97 -33.38 -2.39
N ALA A 158 20.09 -32.88 -1.89
CA ALA A 158 21.40 -33.53 -1.98
C ALA A 158 21.81 -34.24 -0.68
N SER A 159 21.32 -33.78 0.46
CA SER A 159 21.83 -34.18 1.78
C SER A 159 21.26 -35.52 2.27
N GLY A 160 20.00 -35.82 1.93
CA GLY A 160 19.25 -36.96 2.48
C GLY A 160 19.01 -36.87 3.99
N ARG A 161 19.17 -35.69 4.59
CA ARG A 161 18.97 -35.42 6.03
C ARG A 161 17.49 -35.19 6.33
N ASP A 162 17.11 -35.47 7.58
CA ASP A 162 15.82 -35.02 8.12
C ASP A 162 15.97 -33.60 8.68
N TYR A 163 15.03 -32.72 8.37
CA TYR A 163 15.02 -31.33 8.84
C TYR A 163 13.85 -31.07 9.77
N PRO A 164 14.00 -30.18 10.78
CA PRO A 164 12.85 -29.67 11.51
C PRO A 164 11.90 -28.93 10.57
N VAL A 165 10.61 -28.87 10.97
CA VAL A 165 9.57 -28.16 10.22
C VAL A 165 9.02 -27.02 11.06
N LEU A 166 9.08 -25.81 10.52
CA LEU A 166 8.46 -24.61 11.06
C LEU A 166 7.17 -24.32 10.27
N TYR A 167 6.03 -24.24 10.96
CA TYR A 167 4.78 -23.82 10.36
C TYR A 167 4.55 -22.33 10.61
N MET A 168 4.34 -21.56 9.55
CA MET A 168 4.08 -20.11 9.63
C MET A 168 2.69 -19.80 9.09
N GLN A 169 1.95 -18.97 9.81
CA GLN A 169 0.66 -18.42 9.39
C GLN A 169 0.89 -17.13 8.59
N ASP A 170 -0.15 -16.65 7.89
CA ASP A 170 -0.08 -15.49 6.99
C ASP A 170 0.93 -15.67 5.85
N GLY A 171 0.93 -16.88 5.26
CA GLY A 171 1.88 -17.37 4.27
C GLY A 171 2.16 -16.44 3.10
N GLN A 172 1.19 -15.62 2.69
CA GLN A 172 1.34 -14.68 1.59
C GLN A 172 2.40 -13.60 1.85
N ASN A 173 2.76 -13.34 3.12
CA ASN A 173 3.77 -12.35 3.47
C ASN A 173 5.14 -12.99 3.75
N VAL A 174 5.24 -14.32 3.77
CA VAL A 174 6.40 -15.01 4.35
C VAL A 174 7.62 -15.00 3.42
N PHE A 175 7.41 -15.22 2.12
CA PHE A 175 8.51 -15.48 1.16
C PHE A 175 8.52 -14.65 -0.12
N ASP A 176 7.47 -13.86 -0.38
CA ASP A 176 7.39 -13.17 -1.65
C ASP A 176 6.72 -11.81 -1.51
N GLN A 177 7.48 -10.78 -1.84
CA GLN A 177 7.02 -9.40 -1.91
C GLN A 177 5.89 -9.24 -2.95
N ALA A 178 5.84 -10.08 -3.98
CA ALA A 178 4.74 -10.09 -4.96
C ALA A 178 3.39 -10.53 -4.36
N THR A 179 3.40 -11.23 -3.23
CA THR A 179 2.17 -11.70 -2.59
C THR A 179 1.88 -11.03 -1.24
N ALA A 180 2.84 -10.27 -0.71
CA ALA A 180 2.73 -9.64 0.59
C ALA A 180 1.72 -8.47 0.59
N PHE A 181 1.00 -8.30 1.71
CA PHE A 181 0.00 -7.23 1.87
C PHE A 181 0.58 -5.94 2.45
N ALA A 182 1.61 -6.04 3.30
CA ALA A 182 2.21 -4.90 3.99
C ALA A 182 3.73 -5.10 4.15
N GLY A 183 4.36 -5.47 3.04
CA GLY A 183 5.75 -5.89 3.00
C GLY A 183 5.95 -7.37 3.32
N GLU A 184 6.95 -7.93 2.66
CA GLU A 184 7.44 -9.27 2.88
C GLU A 184 8.17 -9.40 4.22
N TRP A 185 8.18 -10.59 4.80
CA TRP A 185 8.92 -10.93 6.00
C TRP A 185 10.31 -11.50 5.72
N GLN A 186 10.63 -11.80 4.45
CA GLN A 186 11.96 -12.18 3.97
C GLN A 186 12.53 -13.43 4.65
N VAL A 187 11.66 -14.42 4.91
CA VAL A 187 12.04 -15.60 5.71
C VAL A 187 13.01 -16.49 4.94
N ASP A 188 12.81 -16.65 3.64
CA ASP A 188 13.67 -17.43 2.76
C ASP A 188 15.04 -16.79 2.53
N GLU A 189 15.13 -15.46 2.40
CA GLU A 189 16.43 -14.76 2.40
C GLU A 189 17.18 -15.00 3.72
N ALA A 190 16.51 -14.76 4.85
CA ALA A 190 17.13 -14.88 6.16
C ALA A 190 17.59 -16.33 6.44
N LEU A 191 16.80 -17.33 6.04
CA LEU A 191 17.16 -18.73 6.22
C LEU A 191 18.29 -19.18 5.27
N ASN A 192 18.33 -18.67 4.04
CA ASN A 192 19.47 -18.92 3.15
C ASN A 192 20.75 -18.28 3.70
N GLU A 193 20.68 -17.06 4.23
CA GLU A 193 21.82 -16.39 4.88
C GLU A 193 22.31 -17.19 6.11
N LEU A 194 21.39 -17.60 6.99
CA LEU A 194 21.74 -18.42 8.16
C LEU A 194 22.35 -19.77 7.76
N PHE A 195 21.83 -20.41 6.71
CA PHE A 195 22.39 -21.65 6.19
C PHE A 195 23.83 -21.45 5.68
N ASP A 196 24.09 -20.37 4.95
CA ASP A 196 25.44 -20.00 4.49
C ASP A 196 26.40 -19.72 5.65
N GLU A 197 25.87 -19.24 6.79
CA GLU A 197 26.61 -19.06 8.05
C GLU A 197 26.84 -20.37 8.85
N GLY A 198 26.26 -21.49 8.41
CA GLY A 198 26.45 -22.82 8.99
C GLY A 198 25.31 -23.30 9.88
N ASP A 199 24.13 -22.67 9.84
CA ASP A 199 22.92 -23.25 10.41
C ASP A 199 22.56 -24.58 9.70
N GLU A 200 21.98 -25.52 10.43
CA GLU A 200 21.65 -26.85 9.91
C GLU A 200 20.47 -26.83 8.92
N GLY A 201 19.67 -25.75 8.90
CA GLY A 201 18.51 -25.55 8.04
C GLY A 201 17.18 -26.01 8.66
N VAL A 202 16.08 -25.45 8.15
CA VAL A 202 14.70 -25.77 8.55
C VAL A 202 13.79 -25.76 7.33
N ILE A 203 12.82 -26.67 7.26
CA ILE A 203 11.73 -26.59 6.29
C ILE A 203 10.70 -25.61 6.83
N VAL A 204 10.27 -24.64 6.03
CA VAL A 204 9.17 -23.76 6.41
C VAL A 204 7.94 -24.11 5.58
N VAL A 205 6.83 -24.41 6.25
CA VAL A 205 5.50 -24.57 5.62
C VAL A 205 4.67 -23.34 5.96
N ALA A 206 4.42 -22.49 4.98
CA ALA A 206 3.69 -21.24 5.17
C ALA A 206 2.25 -21.36 4.64
N ILE A 207 1.28 -21.01 5.47
CA ILE A 207 -0.15 -21.19 5.24
C ILE A 207 -0.77 -19.80 5.05
N ASP A 208 -1.28 -19.50 3.85
CA ASP A 208 -1.98 -18.25 3.60
C ASP A 208 -3.15 -18.06 4.57
N ASN A 209 -3.49 -16.82 4.90
CA ASN A 209 -4.72 -16.56 5.64
C ASN A 209 -5.97 -16.55 4.75
N GLY A 210 -7.14 -16.49 5.38
CA GLY A 210 -8.43 -16.42 4.70
C GLY A 210 -8.87 -15.08 4.14
N GLY A 211 -7.97 -14.09 4.01
CA GLY A 211 -8.32 -12.74 3.57
C GLY A 211 -9.39 -12.13 4.49
N ALA A 212 -10.58 -11.87 3.95
CA ALA A 212 -11.72 -11.38 4.75
C ALA A 212 -12.08 -12.30 5.93
N ALA A 213 -11.82 -13.60 5.80
CA ALA A 213 -12.07 -14.58 6.86
C ALA A 213 -10.85 -14.82 7.77
N ARG A 214 -9.76 -14.05 7.62
CA ARG A 214 -8.52 -14.18 8.43
C ARG A 214 -8.80 -14.19 9.92
N ILE A 215 -9.67 -13.33 10.41
CA ILE A 215 -10.00 -13.26 11.84
C ILE A 215 -10.65 -14.57 12.32
N GLU A 216 -11.50 -15.19 11.51
CA GLU A 216 -12.15 -16.46 11.85
C GLU A 216 -11.16 -17.64 11.95
N GLU A 217 -9.96 -17.51 11.41
CA GLU A 217 -8.92 -18.55 11.49
C GLU A 217 -8.03 -18.42 12.71
N TYR A 218 -7.93 -17.22 13.30
CA TYR A 218 -7.00 -16.92 14.39
C TYR A 218 -7.70 -16.69 15.73
N THR A 219 -9.02 -16.80 15.78
CA THR A 219 -9.84 -16.66 17.00
C THR A 219 -10.87 -17.75 17.10
#